data_AF-A0A7J6T0V6-F1
#
_entry.id   AF-A0A7J6T0V6-F1
#
_cell.length_a   1.000
_cell.length_b   1.000
_cell.length_c   1.000
_cell.angle_alpha   90.00
_cell.angle_beta   90.00
_cell.angle_gamma   90.00
#
_symmetry.space_group_name_H-M   'P 1'
#
loop_
_entity.id
_entity.type
_entity.pdbx_description
1 polymer ?
#
loop_
_entity_poly.entity_id
_entity_poly.type
_entity_poly.pdbx_seq_one_letter_code
_entity_poly.pdbx_strand_id
1 'polypeptide(L)'
;PFLASPQELASDATPETFLTKPATGGNQVSGLAFRIQASPLDCTGCEVCVNACPDNALAMKPLPDALAEGHKNNWDYAMTLESRGDRFDAHTLKGSQFQQPLLEFSGACEGCGETPYAKLLTQMFGKRMVIANATGCSSIWGATA
;
A
#
# COMPACT_ATOMS: atom_id res chain seq x y z
N PRO A 1 -2.21 -2.29 1.76
CA PRO A 1 -2.84 -3.08 2.85
C PRO A 1 -2.17 -4.46 2.88
N PHE A 2 -2.11 -5.09 4.05
CA PHE A 2 -1.44 -6.38 4.22
C PHE A 2 -2.36 -7.36 4.93
N LEU A 3 -2.21 -8.63 4.54
CA LEU A 3 -2.79 -9.76 5.24
C LEU A 3 -1.65 -10.62 5.78
N ALA A 4 -1.76 -11.00 7.05
CA ALA A 4 -0.80 -11.86 7.70
C ALA A 4 -1.51 -13.09 8.27
N SER A 5 -0.91 -14.25 8.09
CA SER A 5 -1.29 -15.50 8.73
C SER A 5 -0.86 -15.51 10.20
N PRO A 6 -1.49 -16.36 11.04
CA PRO A 6 -1.05 -16.54 12.42
C PRO A 6 0.42 -16.98 12.52
N GLN A 7 0.92 -17.76 11.57
CA GLN A 7 2.31 -18.23 11.54
C GLN A 7 3.29 -17.09 11.26
N GLU A 8 2.97 -16.21 10.29
CA GLU A 8 3.79 -15.03 10.01
C GLU A 8 3.85 -14.12 11.26
N LEU A 9 2.72 -13.87 11.91
CA LEU A 9 2.65 -13.03 13.11
C LEU A 9 3.33 -13.63 14.36
N ALA A 10 3.44 -14.96 14.43
CA ALA A 10 4.15 -15.64 15.50
C ALA A 10 5.67 -15.74 15.26
N SER A 11 6.16 -15.28 14.11
CA SER A 11 7.59 -15.28 13.80
C SER A 11 8.34 -14.26 14.65
N ASP A 12 9.56 -14.61 15.08
CA ASP A 12 10.50 -13.71 15.76
C ASP A 12 10.88 -12.48 14.91
N ALA A 13 10.67 -12.53 13.59
CA ALA A 13 10.89 -11.39 12.70
C ALA A 13 9.79 -10.32 12.81
N THR A 14 8.65 -10.62 13.44
CA THR A 14 7.51 -9.71 13.58
C THR A 14 7.84 -8.63 14.61
N PRO A 15 7.86 -7.34 14.24
CA PRO A 15 8.06 -6.28 15.21
C PRO A 15 6.93 -6.24 16.23
N GLU A 16 7.24 -5.97 17.50
CA GLU A 16 6.23 -5.85 18.57
C GLU A 16 5.18 -4.76 18.27
N THR A 17 5.56 -3.73 17.52
CA THR A 17 4.65 -2.63 17.12
C THR A 17 3.85 -2.94 15.86
N PHE A 18 3.96 -4.15 15.29
CA PHE A 18 3.21 -4.60 14.10
C PHE A 18 1.76 -4.98 14.45
N LEU A 19 1.01 -4.00 14.95
CA LEU A 19 -0.37 -4.19 15.39
C LEU A 19 -1.28 -4.54 14.22
N THR A 20 -2.09 -5.57 14.37
CA THR A 20 -3.06 -6.01 13.35
C THR A 20 -4.46 -6.09 13.93
N LYS A 21 -5.47 -6.16 13.06
CA LYS A 21 -6.84 -6.51 13.43
C LYS A 21 -7.24 -7.82 12.75
N PRO A 22 -8.15 -8.63 13.32
CA PRO A 22 -8.73 -9.75 12.58
C PRO A 22 -9.30 -9.26 11.23
N ALA A 23 -8.95 -9.95 10.14
CA ALA A 23 -9.41 -9.56 8.83
C ALA A 23 -10.91 -9.89 8.66
N THR A 24 -11.66 -8.98 8.04
CA THR A 24 -13.10 -9.11 7.84
C THR A 24 -13.48 -8.98 6.36
N GLY A 25 -14.70 -9.42 6.03
CA GLY A 25 -15.27 -9.25 4.70
C GLY A 25 -14.97 -10.39 3.72
N GLY A 26 -15.35 -11.60 4.12
CA GLY A 26 -15.46 -12.77 3.22
C GLY A 26 -14.47 -13.91 3.51
N ASN A 27 -14.72 -15.04 2.85
CA ASN A 27 -13.91 -16.26 3.00
C ASN A 27 -12.45 -16.07 2.55
N GLN A 28 -12.19 -15.12 1.63
CA GLN A 28 -10.86 -14.81 1.10
C GLN A 28 -9.86 -14.42 2.19
N VAL A 29 -10.35 -13.85 3.29
CA VAL A 29 -9.54 -13.37 4.43
C VAL A 29 -9.74 -14.18 5.72
N SER A 30 -10.52 -15.26 5.67
CA SER A 30 -10.84 -16.05 6.87
C SER A 30 -9.58 -16.57 7.55
N GLY A 31 -9.47 -16.37 8.86
CA GLY A 31 -8.33 -16.79 9.67
C GLY A 31 -7.06 -15.94 9.49
N LEU A 32 -7.11 -14.85 8.73
CA LEU A 32 -6.00 -13.91 8.56
C LEU A 32 -6.18 -12.67 9.43
N ALA A 33 -5.08 -11.99 9.71
CA ALA A 33 -5.05 -10.65 10.24
C ALA A 33 -4.87 -9.63 9.12
N PHE A 34 -5.39 -8.42 9.31
CA PHE A 34 -5.34 -7.30 8.38
C PHE A 34 -4.63 -6.11 9.01
N ARG A 35 -3.83 -5.41 8.20
CA ARG A 35 -3.16 -4.17 8.58
C ARG A 35 -3.11 -3.19 7.42
N ILE A 36 -3.37 -1.92 7.72
CA ILE A 36 -2.94 -0.81 6.86
C ILE A 36 -1.53 -0.43 7.31
N GLN A 37 -0.57 -0.52 6.40
CA GLN A 37 0.81 -0.14 6.65
C GLN A 37 1.19 0.95 5.66
N ALA A 38 1.70 2.07 6.18
CA ALA A 38 2.30 3.12 5.37
C ALA A 38 3.82 2.86 5.20
N SER A 39 4.40 3.29 4.08
CA SER A 39 5.84 3.50 3.99
C SER A 39 6.14 4.92 4.48
N PRO A 40 6.70 5.10 5.68
CA PRO A 40 6.91 6.45 6.22
C PRO A 40 7.95 7.25 5.43
N LEU A 41 8.92 6.58 4.79
CA LEU A 41 10.02 7.24 4.10
C LEU A 41 9.70 7.57 2.63
N ASP A 42 8.70 6.91 2.05
CA ASP A 42 8.22 7.23 0.69
C ASP A 42 6.96 8.10 0.69
N CYS A 43 6.36 8.33 1.86
CA CYS A 43 5.19 9.18 2.02
C CYS A 43 5.56 10.65 1.83
N THR A 44 4.82 11.37 0.99
CA THR A 44 5.02 12.81 0.76
C THR A 44 4.19 13.70 1.71
N GLY A 45 3.39 13.12 2.60
CA GLY A 45 2.57 13.88 3.55
C GLY A 45 1.34 14.59 2.96
N CYS A 46 0.80 14.14 1.82
CA CYS A 46 -0.29 14.83 1.11
C CYS A 46 -1.70 14.72 1.73
N GLU A 47 -1.86 13.95 2.80
CA GLU A 47 -3.12 13.75 3.56
C GLU A 47 -4.30 13.14 2.80
N VAL A 48 -4.17 12.82 1.51
CA VAL A 48 -5.27 12.26 0.68
C VAL A 48 -5.86 10.99 1.30
N CYS A 49 -5.02 10.12 1.87
CA CYS A 49 -5.49 8.89 2.52
C CYS A 49 -6.30 9.14 3.80
N VAL A 50 -5.94 10.17 4.57
CA VAL A 50 -6.66 10.58 5.79
C VAL A 50 -7.99 11.19 5.40
N ASN A 51 -7.99 12.11 4.45
CA ASN A 51 -9.20 12.82 3.99
C ASN A 51 -10.19 11.89 3.28
N ALA A 52 -9.71 10.85 2.60
CA ALA A 52 -10.56 9.84 1.97
C ALA A 52 -11.06 8.76 2.93
N CYS A 53 -10.54 8.70 4.17
CA CYS A 53 -10.91 7.65 5.12
C CYS A 53 -12.33 7.89 5.65
N PRO A 54 -13.29 6.97 5.42
CA PRO A 54 -14.67 7.17 5.88
C PRO A 54 -14.83 7.04 7.41
N ASP A 55 -13.88 6.40 8.08
CA ASP A 55 -13.99 5.97 9.48
C ASP A 55 -13.02 6.70 10.43
N ASN A 56 -12.31 7.74 9.97
CA ASN A 56 -11.26 8.43 10.74
C ASN A 56 -10.20 7.47 11.34
N ALA A 57 -9.91 6.37 10.63
CA ALA A 57 -8.96 5.35 11.08
C ALA A 57 -7.49 5.72 10.82
N LEU A 58 -7.26 6.82 10.11
CA LEU A 58 -5.93 7.34 9.77
C LEU A 58 -5.82 8.78 10.31
N ALA A 59 -4.65 9.12 10.83
CA ALA A 59 -4.33 10.45 11.31
C ALA A 59 -2.89 10.81 10.93
N MET A 60 -2.67 12.09 10.61
CA MET A 60 -1.32 12.59 10.34
C MET A 60 -0.51 12.68 11.62
N LYS A 61 0.78 12.33 11.52
CA LYS A 61 1.77 12.50 12.58
C LYS A 61 3.07 13.05 12.00
N PRO A 62 3.87 13.80 12.79
CA PRO A 62 5.24 14.14 12.43
C PRO A 62 6.05 12.87 12.12
N LEU A 63 6.88 12.93 11.07
CA LEU A 63 7.71 11.81 10.66
C LEU A 63 8.61 11.26 11.79
N PRO A 64 9.30 12.09 12.61
CA PRO A 64 10.14 11.57 13.71
C PRO A 64 9.36 10.71 14.70
N ASP A 65 8.12 11.10 15.01
CA ASP A 65 7.25 10.35 15.93
C ASP A 65 6.85 9.01 15.31
N ALA A 66 6.49 9.00 14.02
CA ALA A 66 6.19 7.76 13.30
C ALA A 66 7.40 6.81 13.23
N LEU A 67 8.61 7.34 13.07
CA LEU A 67 9.83 6.53 13.09
C LEU A 67 10.10 5.97 14.50
N ALA A 68 9.91 6.77 15.55
CA ALA A 68 10.04 6.34 16.94
C ALA A 68 9.00 5.25 17.32
N GLU A 69 7.80 5.31 16.74
CA GLU A 69 6.76 4.27 16.88
C GLU A 69 7.07 2.98 16.09
N GLY A 70 8.18 2.93 15.35
CA GLY A 70 8.66 1.74 14.64
C GLY A 70 8.01 1.53 13.28
N HIS A 71 7.33 2.53 12.70
CA HIS A 71 6.65 2.37 11.39
C HIS A 71 7.60 1.99 10.24
N LYS A 72 8.88 2.37 10.33
CA LYS A 72 9.91 1.92 9.37
C LYS A 72 10.11 0.41 9.42
N ASN A 73 10.37 -0.14 10.61
CA ASN A 73 10.59 -1.58 10.79
C ASN A 73 9.33 -2.37 10.46
N ASN A 74 8.14 -1.82 10.76
CA ASN A 74 6.87 -2.40 10.38
C ASN A 74 6.67 -2.44 8.86
N TRP A 75 7.10 -1.40 8.12
CA TRP A 75 7.10 -1.40 6.66
C TRP A 75 8.04 -2.46 6.11
N ASP A 76 9.28 -2.50 6.61
CA ASP A 76 10.29 -3.47 6.17
C ASP A 76 9.79 -4.91 6.38
N TYR A 77 9.18 -5.22 7.53
CA TYR A 77 8.57 -6.52 7.78
C TYR A 77 7.35 -6.78 6.88
N ALA A 78 6.45 -5.80 6.67
CA ALA A 78 5.28 -5.97 5.80
C ALA A 78 5.66 -6.37 4.36
N MET A 79 6.79 -5.86 3.86
CA MET A 79 7.35 -6.22 2.54
C MET A 79 7.82 -7.68 2.44
N THR A 80 8.02 -8.37 3.57
CA THR A 80 8.39 -9.79 3.59
C THR A 80 7.19 -10.73 3.60
N LEU A 81 5.98 -10.22 3.86
CA LEU A 81 4.77 -11.02 3.94
C LEU A 81 4.40 -11.59 2.56
N GLU A 82 3.83 -12.80 2.56
CA GLU A 82 3.35 -13.42 1.33
C GLU A 82 2.23 -12.58 0.70
N SER A 83 2.36 -12.31 -0.60
CA SER A 83 1.30 -11.68 -1.38
C SER A 83 0.13 -12.65 -1.56
N ARG A 84 -1.05 -12.22 -1.12
CA ARG A 84 -2.31 -12.99 -1.20
C ARG A 84 -3.31 -12.36 -2.16
N GLY A 85 -2.81 -11.58 -3.12
CA GLY A 85 -3.62 -10.86 -4.11
C GLY A 85 -4.43 -11.78 -5.02
N ASP A 86 -3.94 -12.99 -5.28
CA ASP A 86 -4.59 -14.04 -6.07
C ASP A 86 -5.95 -14.51 -5.49
N ARG A 87 -6.19 -14.29 -4.19
CA ARG A 87 -7.46 -14.59 -3.53
C ARG A 87 -8.58 -13.61 -3.86
N PHE A 88 -8.28 -12.50 -4.54
CA PHE A 88 -9.22 -11.42 -4.78
C PHE A 88 -9.44 -11.15 -6.27
N ASP A 89 -10.67 -10.76 -6.61
CA ASP A 89 -10.96 -10.17 -7.91
C ASP A 89 -10.31 -8.77 -8.00
N ALA A 90 -9.32 -8.64 -8.89
CA ALA A 90 -8.57 -7.43 -9.16
C ALA A 90 -9.44 -6.26 -9.67
N HIS A 91 -10.67 -6.52 -10.15
CA HIS A 91 -11.58 -5.50 -10.66
C HIS A 91 -12.54 -4.94 -9.60
N THR A 92 -12.41 -5.37 -8.35
CA THR A 92 -13.14 -4.80 -7.21
C THR A 92 -12.30 -3.74 -6.48
N LEU A 93 -12.95 -2.83 -5.77
CA LEU A 93 -12.24 -1.80 -4.97
C LEU A 93 -11.30 -2.45 -3.93
N LYS A 94 -11.80 -3.42 -3.16
CA LYS A 94 -10.99 -4.14 -2.15
C LYS A 94 -9.89 -4.98 -2.80
N GLY A 95 -10.24 -5.74 -3.84
CA GLY A 95 -9.33 -6.70 -4.46
C GLY A 95 -8.20 -6.06 -5.26
N SER A 96 -8.46 -4.93 -5.93
CA SER A 96 -7.41 -4.16 -6.62
C SER A 96 -6.32 -3.70 -5.66
N GLN A 97 -6.66 -3.34 -4.41
CA GLN A 97 -5.67 -2.89 -3.41
C GLN A 97 -4.83 -4.03 -2.80
N PHE A 98 -5.20 -5.29 -3.03
CA PHE A 98 -4.36 -6.44 -2.69
C PHE A 98 -3.47 -6.90 -3.86
N GLN A 99 -3.64 -6.35 -5.06
CA GLN A 99 -2.69 -6.56 -6.14
C GLN A 99 -1.44 -5.70 -5.92
N GLN A 100 -0.28 -6.25 -6.28
CA GLN A 100 0.98 -5.53 -6.26
C GLN A 100 0.88 -4.30 -7.18
N PRO A 101 1.15 -3.08 -6.67
CA PRO A 101 1.31 -1.91 -7.52
C PRO A 101 2.61 -2.05 -8.33
N LEU A 102 2.56 -1.78 -9.65
CA LEU A 102 3.79 -1.77 -10.49
C LEU A 102 4.21 -0.35 -10.87
N LEU A 103 3.68 0.65 -10.16
CA LEU A 103 4.07 2.05 -10.22
C LEU A 103 4.04 2.59 -8.79
N GLU A 104 5.22 2.85 -8.23
CA GLU A 104 5.40 3.25 -6.83
C GLU A 104 6.47 4.34 -6.76
N PHE A 105 6.33 5.25 -5.79
CA PHE A 105 7.36 6.21 -5.37
C PHE A 105 7.94 7.10 -6.49
N SER A 106 7.07 7.53 -7.42
CA SER A 106 7.42 8.49 -8.50
C SER A 106 7.77 9.88 -7.97
N GLY A 107 8.53 10.66 -8.73
CA GLY A 107 8.84 12.08 -8.43
C GLY A 107 7.70 13.07 -8.70
N ALA A 108 6.43 12.65 -8.61
CA ALA A 108 5.28 13.54 -8.76
C ALA A 108 5.09 14.43 -7.52
N CYS A 109 4.36 15.55 -7.66
CA CYS A 109 4.03 16.43 -6.54
C CYS A 109 3.21 15.72 -5.45
N GLU A 110 3.23 16.24 -4.21
CA GLU A 110 2.37 15.71 -3.15
C GLU A 110 0.89 15.76 -3.55
N GLY A 111 0.18 14.64 -3.42
CA GLY A 111 -1.24 14.57 -3.76
C GLY A 111 -1.55 14.71 -5.25
N CYS A 112 -0.58 14.42 -6.13
CA CYS A 112 -0.77 14.43 -7.58
C CYS A 112 -2.04 13.66 -7.99
N GLY A 113 -2.87 14.29 -8.83
CA GLY A 113 -4.12 13.71 -9.32
C GLY A 113 -3.95 12.63 -10.40
N GLU A 114 -2.75 12.42 -10.94
CA GLU A 114 -2.50 11.47 -12.04
C GLU A 114 -2.11 10.08 -11.53
N THR A 115 -1.19 10.01 -10.57
CA THR A 115 -0.54 8.76 -10.15
C THR A 115 -1.48 7.73 -9.52
N PRO A 116 -2.58 8.08 -8.80
CA PRO A 116 -3.52 7.08 -8.30
C PRO A 116 -4.19 6.29 -9.44
N TYR A 117 -4.51 6.94 -10.56
CA TYR A 117 -5.10 6.29 -11.73
C TYR A 117 -4.09 5.37 -12.42
N ALA A 118 -2.87 5.86 -12.65
CA ALA A 118 -1.82 5.05 -13.26
C ALA A 118 -1.46 3.83 -12.40
N LYS A 119 -1.37 3.99 -11.07
CA LYS A 119 -1.19 2.88 -10.12
C LYS A 119 -2.30 1.83 -10.25
N LEU A 120 -3.56 2.26 -10.28
CA LEU A 120 -4.69 1.33 -10.38
C LEU A 120 -4.66 0.54 -11.71
N LEU A 121 -4.30 1.20 -12.81
CA LEU A 121 -4.14 0.53 -14.11
C LEU A 121 -3.07 -0.56 -14.06
N THR A 122 -1.93 -0.31 -13.41
CA THR A 122 -0.87 -1.32 -13.27
C THR A 122 -1.30 -2.48 -12.37
N GLN A 123 -2.08 -2.23 -11.33
CA GLN A 123 -2.64 -3.29 -10.48
C GLN A 123 -3.61 -4.21 -11.23
N MET A 124 -4.40 -3.67 -12.16
CA MET A 124 -5.38 -4.45 -12.93
C MET A 124 -4.79 -5.13 -14.17
N PHE A 125 -3.84 -4.49 -14.85
CA PHE A 125 -3.38 -4.91 -16.19
C PHE A 125 -1.85 -4.95 -16.36
N GLY A 126 -1.08 -4.55 -15.34
CA GLY A 126 0.34 -4.25 -15.48
C GLY A 126 1.22 -5.40 -15.96
N LYS A 127 0.87 -6.66 -15.67
CA LYS A 127 1.65 -7.84 -16.13
C LYS A 127 1.70 -8.01 -17.65
N ARG A 128 0.79 -7.37 -18.40
CA ARG A 128 0.62 -7.55 -19.85
C ARG A 128 0.28 -6.25 -20.58
N MET A 129 0.50 -5.11 -19.92
CA MET A 129 0.23 -3.78 -20.47
C MET A 129 1.49 -3.24 -21.14
N VAL A 130 1.31 -2.57 -22.28
CA VAL A 130 2.33 -1.75 -22.93
C VAL A 130 1.90 -0.30 -22.81
N ILE A 131 2.80 0.58 -22.36
CA ILE A 131 2.51 2.00 -22.17
C ILE A 131 3.25 2.82 -23.23
N ALA A 132 2.49 3.50 -24.09
CA ALA A 132 3.00 4.58 -24.93
C ALA A 132 2.62 5.91 -24.26
N ASN A 133 3.60 6.59 -23.66
CA ASN A 133 3.37 7.78 -22.83
C ASN A 133 3.80 9.05 -23.57
N ALA A 134 2.86 9.97 -23.78
CA ALA A 134 3.17 11.26 -24.40
C ALA A 134 4.03 12.12 -23.46
N THR A 135 4.76 13.08 -24.02
CA THR A 135 5.50 14.05 -23.21
C THR A 135 4.53 14.91 -22.40
N GLY A 136 4.79 15.00 -21.10
CA GLY A 136 3.98 15.74 -20.13
C GLY A 136 4.35 15.34 -18.70
N CYS A 137 3.57 15.76 -17.71
CA CYS A 137 3.78 15.36 -16.31
C CYS A 137 3.95 13.84 -16.18
N SER A 138 3.10 13.06 -16.86
CA SER A 138 3.17 11.60 -16.88
C SER A 138 4.51 11.02 -17.35
N SER A 139 5.18 11.65 -18.32
CA SER A 139 6.53 11.21 -18.73
C SER A 139 7.60 11.64 -17.74
N ILE A 140 7.41 12.78 -17.07
CA ILE A 140 8.39 13.32 -16.12
C ILE A 140 8.38 12.50 -14.84
N TRP A 141 7.25 12.37 -14.14
CA TRP A 141 7.23 11.58 -12.90
C TRP A 141 7.39 10.07 -13.18
N GLY A 142 7.08 9.61 -14.39
CA GLY A 142 7.15 8.20 -14.76
C GLY A 142 8.53 7.73 -15.23
N ALA A 143 9.40 8.62 -15.71
CA ALA A 143 10.68 8.23 -16.32
C ALA A 143 11.78 9.32 -16.30
N THR A 144 11.84 10.14 -15.24
CA THR A 144 13.01 11.03 -15.03
C THR A 144 14.08 10.29 -14.22
N ALA A 145 15.31 10.28 -14.74
CA ALA A 145 16.50 9.78 -14.07
C ALA A 145 17.16 10.86 -13.21
#